data_AF-A4UWS4-F1
#
_entry.id   AF-A4UWS4-F1
#
_cell.length_a   1.000
_cell.length_b   1.000
_cell.length_c   1.000
_cell.angle_alpha   90.00
_cell.angle_beta   90.00
_cell.angle_gamma   90.00
#
_symmetry.space_group_name_H-M   'P 1'
#
loop_
_entity.id
_entity.type
_entity.pdbx_description
1 polymer ?
#
loop_
_entity_poly.entity_id
_entity_poly.type
_entity_poly.pdbx_seq_one_letter_code
_entity_poly.pdbx_strand_id
1 'polypeptide(L)'
;MFVILFLIALVHMEVNATLGHLRVKGNKIVVGNSDKGLRLRGVNLSWNNWWHQFYNADTVRHLKNDFHVNVIRAAIGVEQDGGWESNKQRSYDDLYAVTDACIANSIYVIVDWQTFSIKLSEATEFFTKVANQYHSSNYIIYDLLNEPDSATWDQIKSYSETLIKTIRAIDPNNLIIVPTPNWDQYVKQAAANPITSDNNIIYSIHIYVGTHPMSYMDDARDALKTIPLLGGEIGAMNADGDGALDRTKFNQWINFYEENRIGWLCWGVQSKSESCSLLKPSEDWNDLTEWGRLCKETITKYQ
;
A
#
# COMPACT_ATOMS: atom_id res chain seq x y z
N MET A 1 15.40 -28.66 -58.23
CA MET A 1 14.89 -29.20 -56.96
C MET A 1 15.40 -28.29 -55.85
N PHE A 2 14.61 -27.27 -55.47
CA PHE A 2 14.94 -26.36 -54.37
C PHE A 2 13.85 -26.51 -53.31
N VAL A 3 14.21 -27.06 -52.15
CA VAL A 3 13.33 -27.19 -50.99
C VAL A 3 13.46 -25.90 -50.19
N ILE A 4 12.41 -25.09 -50.18
CA ILE A 4 12.31 -23.91 -49.31
C ILE A 4 11.79 -24.40 -47.95
N LEU A 5 12.65 -24.44 -46.95
CA LEU A 5 12.25 -24.61 -45.55
C LEU A 5 11.65 -23.29 -45.05
N PHE A 6 10.35 -23.28 -44.79
CA PHE A 6 9.70 -22.24 -44.00
C PHE A 6 10.03 -22.46 -42.52
N LEU A 7 10.90 -21.62 -41.95
CA LEU A 7 11.02 -21.48 -40.49
C LEU A 7 9.79 -20.73 -39.99
N ILE A 8 8.89 -21.44 -39.32
CA ILE A 8 7.82 -20.80 -38.54
C ILE A 8 8.46 -20.29 -37.26
N ALA A 9 8.69 -18.98 -37.19
CA ALA A 9 9.02 -18.31 -35.94
C ALA A 9 7.77 -18.31 -35.05
N LEU A 10 7.74 -19.18 -34.04
CA LEU A 10 6.78 -19.12 -32.95
C LEU A 10 7.07 -17.86 -32.13
N VAL A 11 6.34 -16.78 -32.44
CA VAL A 11 6.23 -15.63 -31.53
C VAL A 11 5.53 -16.15 -30.28
N HIS A 12 6.30 -16.39 -29.22
CA HIS A 12 5.73 -16.54 -27.88
C HIS A 12 5.18 -15.17 -27.50
N MET A 13 3.87 -14.95 -27.72
CA MET A 13 3.15 -13.99 -26.91
C MET A 13 3.22 -14.53 -25.48
N GLU A 14 4.06 -13.94 -24.64
CA GLU A 14 3.86 -14.02 -23.20
C GLU A 14 2.46 -13.46 -22.95
N VAL A 15 1.50 -14.36 -22.74
CA VAL A 15 0.27 -13.99 -22.04
C VAL A 15 0.78 -13.47 -20.70
N ASN A 16 0.80 -12.15 -20.53
CA ASN A 16 1.04 -11.53 -19.24
C ASN A 16 0.12 -12.25 -18.26
N ALA A 17 0.67 -13.14 -17.44
CA ALA A 17 -0.13 -13.90 -16.50
C ALA A 17 -0.77 -12.87 -15.58
N THR A 18 -2.09 -12.70 -15.71
CA THR A 18 -2.86 -11.82 -14.82
C THR A 18 -2.58 -12.28 -13.40
N LEU A 19 -2.09 -11.38 -12.55
CA LEU A 19 -1.90 -11.71 -11.16
C LEU A 19 -3.28 -12.04 -10.56
N GLY A 20 -3.35 -13.14 -9.81
CA GLY A 20 -4.60 -13.59 -9.18
C GLY A 20 -5.01 -12.67 -8.03
N HIS A 21 -6.26 -12.78 -7.57
CA HIS A 21 -6.69 -12.06 -6.36
C HIS A 21 -5.78 -12.35 -5.17
N LEU A 22 -5.54 -11.32 -4.37
CA LEU A 22 -4.94 -11.49 -3.06
C LEU A 22 -5.94 -12.14 -2.10
N ARG A 23 -5.42 -13.07 -1.32
CA ARG A 23 -6.17 -13.77 -0.28
C ARG A 23 -5.38 -13.77 1.02
N VAL A 24 -6.09 -13.68 2.13
CA VAL A 24 -5.52 -13.92 3.46
C VAL A 24 -5.63 -15.40 3.80
N LYS A 25 -4.52 -16.00 4.21
CA LYS A 25 -4.46 -17.38 4.71
C LYS A 25 -3.63 -17.42 5.99
N GLY A 26 -4.32 -17.59 7.12
CA GLY A 26 -3.70 -17.39 8.43
C GLY A 26 -3.22 -15.95 8.55
N ASN A 27 -1.93 -15.76 8.84
CA ASN A 27 -1.32 -14.43 8.96
C ASN A 27 -0.56 -13.97 7.70
N LYS A 28 -0.86 -14.54 6.52
CA LYS A 28 -0.12 -14.29 5.27
C LYS A 28 -1.03 -13.86 4.13
N ILE A 29 -0.48 -13.03 3.25
CA ILE A 29 -1.05 -12.73 1.93
C ILE A 29 -0.59 -13.83 0.94
N VAL A 30 -1.54 -14.38 0.20
CA VAL A 30 -1.32 -15.36 -0.87
C VAL A 30 -2.02 -14.90 -2.16
N VAL A 31 -1.67 -15.50 -3.31
CA VAL A 31 -2.19 -15.09 -4.62
C VAL A 31 -2.94 -16.25 -5.28
N GLY A 32 -4.20 -16.01 -5.64
CA GLY A 32 -5.06 -17.00 -6.28
C GLY A 32 -5.10 -18.31 -5.49
N ASN A 33 -4.81 -19.42 -6.17
CA ASN A 33 -4.75 -20.76 -5.57
C ASN A 33 -3.35 -21.16 -5.07
N SER A 34 -2.37 -20.26 -5.16
CA SER A 34 -1.00 -20.52 -4.75
C SER A 34 -0.79 -20.20 -3.28
N ASP A 35 -0.44 -21.21 -2.50
CA ASP A 35 -0.03 -21.04 -1.10
C ASP A 35 1.42 -20.58 -0.94
N LYS A 36 2.14 -20.30 -2.05
CA LYS A 36 3.56 -19.91 -1.99
C LYS A 36 3.82 -18.58 -1.27
N GLY A 37 2.76 -17.85 -0.90
CA GLY A 37 2.85 -16.53 -0.28
C GLY A 37 3.29 -15.50 -1.30
N LEU A 38 2.64 -14.34 -1.29
CA LEU A 38 3.14 -13.17 -2.00
C LEU A 38 3.68 -12.19 -0.98
N ARG A 39 4.80 -11.56 -1.31
CA ARG A 39 5.36 -10.48 -0.51
C ARG A 39 5.20 -9.20 -1.29
N LEU A 40 4.30 -8.35 -0.81
CA LEU A 40 4.10 -7.02 -1.35
C LEU A 40 5.29 -6.15 -0.93
N ARG A 41 6.02 -5.58 -1.89
CA ARG A 41 7.05 -4.56 -1.63
C ARG A 41 6.79 -3.40 -2.56
N GLY A 42 6.75 -2.22 -1.98
CA GLY A 42 6.34 -1.04 -2.72
C GLY A 42 6.73 0.26 -2.09
N VAL A 43 6.11 1.30 -2.62
CA VAL A 43 6.24 2.67 -2.15
C VAL A 43 4.87 3.28 -2.01
N ASN A 44 4.75 4.23 -1.09
CA ASN A 44 3.64 5.14 -0.98
C ASN A 44 3.88 6.32 -1.93
N LEU A 45 2.89 6.66 -2.76
CA LEU A 45 2.79 8.02 -3.27
C LEU A 45 2.38 8.92 -2.11
N SER A 46 2.99 10.11 -2.00
CA SER A 46 2.55 11.07 -1.00
C SER A 46 1.17 11.64 -1.34
N TRP A 47 0.59 12.43 -0.45
CA TRP A 47 -0.76 13.00 -0.54
C TRP A 47 -1.02 13.65 -1.90
N ASN A 48 -2.01 13.14 -2.65
CA ASN A 48 -2.27 13.57 -4.03
C ASN A 48 -2.54 15.08 -4.16
N ASN A 49 -3.19 15.69 -3.16
CA ASN A 49 -3.50 17.10 -3.16
C ASN A 49 -2.26 18.01 -3.11
N TRP A 50 -1.12 17.50 -2.63
CA TRP A 50 0.16 18.23 -2.61
C TRP A 50 1.14 17.75 -3.68
N TRP A 51 1.08 16.47 -4.04
CA TRP A 51 2.07 15.78 -4.89
C TRP A 51 1.46 15.15 -6.14
N HIS A 52 0.38 15.75 -6.65
CA HIS A 52 -0.41 15.28 -7.79
C HIS A 52 0.42 15.02 -9.06
N GLN A 53 1.53 15.74 -9.26
CA GLN A 53 2.42 15.55 -10.40
C GLN A 53 3.01 14.13 -10.46
N PHE A 54 3.03 13.38 -9.35
CA PHE A 54 3.45 11.98 -9.33
C PHE A 54 2.31 10.98 -9.59
N TYR A 55 1.05 11.42 -9.66
CA TYR A 55 -0.13 10.58 -9.90
C TYR A 55 -0.36 10.35 -11.40
N ASN A 56 0.56 9.63 -12.03
CA ASN A 56 0.51 9.37 -13.47
C ASN A 56 1.17 8.03 -13.85
N ALA A 57 0.96 7.62 -15.10
CA ALA A 57 1.46 6.34 -15.60
C ALA A 57 2.99 6.27 -15.71
N ASP A 58 3.69 7.39 -15.85
CA ASP A 58 5.15 7.43 -15.99
C ASP A 58 5.82 7.15 -14.65
N THR A 59 5.30 7.73 -13.56
CA THR A 59 5.68 7.38 -12.19
C THR A 59 5.50 5.88 -11.94
N VAL A 60 4.33 5.32 -12.29
CA VAL A 60 4.05 3.89 -12.08
C VAL A 60 5.04 3.01 -12.87
N ARG A 61 5.29 3.34 -14.14
CA ARG A 61 6.27 2.60 -14.96
C ARG A 61 7.68 2.72 -14.40
N HIS A 62 8.07 3.91 -13.92
CA HIS A 62 9.38 4.12 -13.32
C HIS A 62 9.54 3.26 -12.05
N LEU A 63 8.61 3.34 -11.11
CA LEU A 63 8.65 2.57 -9.87
C LEU A 63 8.66 1.06 -10.13
N LYS A 64 7.86 0.57 -11.09
CA LYS A 64 7.88 -0.84 -11.47
C LYS A 64 9.24 -1.26 -12.04
N ASN A 65 9.78 -0.50 -12.98
CA ASN A 65 10.94 -0.93 -13.76
C ASN A 65 12.27 -0.69 -13.03
N ASP A 66 12.36 0.37 -12.24
CA ASP A 66 13.59 0.81 -11.59
C ASP A 66 13.64 0.47 -10.09
N PHE A 67 12.50 0.53 -9.40
CA PHE A 67 12.40 0.13 -7.98
C PHE A 67 11.91 -1.31 -7.81
N HIS A 68 11.49 -1.98 -8.91
CA HIS A 68 10.97 -3.35 -8.88
C HIS A 68 9.74 -3.56 -7.98
N VAL A 69 8.95 -2.49 -7.75
CA VAL A 69 7.76 -2.60 -6.91
C VAL A 69 6.72 -3.54 -7.51
N ASN A 70 6.00 -4.29 -6.67
CA ASN A 70 4.82 -5.04 -7.07
C ASN A 70 3.52 -4.50 -6.46
N VAL A 71 3.62 -3.44 -5.66
CA VAL A 71 2.49 -2.67 -5.15
C VAL A 71 2.85 -1.18 -5.09
N ILE A 72 1.88 -0.31 -5.35
CA ILE A 72 1.97 1.13 -5.10
C ILE A 72 0.78 1.52 -4.23
N ARG A 73 0.97 2.37 -3.22
CA ARG A 73 -0.12 2.95 -2.44
C ARG A 73 -0.41 4.37 -2.90
N ALA A 74 -1.65 4.63 -3.28
CA ALA A 74 -2.14 5.91 -3.77
C ALA A 74 -2.90 6.63 -2.63
N ALA A 75 -2.19 7.53 -1.95
CA ALA A 75 -2.68 8.30 -0.81
C ALA A 75 -3.62 9.44 -1.24
N ILE A 76 -4.93 9.19 -1.20
CA ILE A 76 -5.94 10.18 -1.58
C ILE A 76 -6.31 11.04 -0.40
N GLY A 77 -5.65 12.20 -0.28
CA GLY A 77 -5.82 13.13 0.83
C GLY A 77 -7.27 13.63 0.92
N VAL A 78 -7.84 13.61 2.12
CA VAL A 78 -9.28 13.88 2.31
C VAL A 78 -9.56 15.32 2.75
N GLU A 79 -9.16 15.68 3.98
CA GLU A 79 -9.53 16.94 4.63
C GLU A 79 -8.58 18.12 4.38
N GLN A 80 -7.36 17.86 3.93
CA GLN A 80 -6.35 18.90 3.73
C GLN A 80 -6.64 19.74 2.48
N ASP A 81 -6.06 20.95 2.40
CA ASP A 81 -6.25 21.84 1.26
C ASP A 81 -5.98 21.13 -0.09
N GLY A 82 -6.96 21.22 -1.00
CA GLY A 82 -6.94 20.54 -2.30
C GLY A 82 -7.31 19.05 -2.25
N GLY A 83 -7.57 18.50 -1.07
CA GLY A 83 -8.02 17.13 -0.84
C GLY A 83 -9.44 16.86 -1.31
N TRP A 84 -9.88 15.60 -1.17
CA TRP A 84 -11.12 15.08 -1.72
C TRP A 84 -12.35 15.89 -1.30
N GLU A 85 -12.43 16.36 -0.05
CA GLU A 85 -13.57 17.16 0.42
C GLU A 85 -13.71 18.48 -0.36
N SER A 86 -12.58 19.08 -0.75
CA SER A 86 -12.53 20.34 -1.49
C SER A 86 -12.57 20.16 -3.01
N ASN A 87 -12.05 19.03 -3.53
CA ASN A 87 -11.95 18.77 -4.97
C ASN A 87 -12.04 17.27 -5.29
N LYS A 88 -13.22 16.69 -5.12
CA LYS A 88 -13.51 15.27 -5.41
C LYS A 88 -13.05 14.83 -6.79
N GLN A 89 -13.28 15.65 -7.82
CA GLN A 89 -13.00 15.28 -9.21
C GLN A 89 -11.49 15.07 -9.41
N ARG A 90 -10.65 16.01 -8.96
CA ARG A 90 -9.19 15.86 -9.05
C ARG A 90 -8.71 14.62 -8.29
N SER A 91 -9.21 14.38 -7.08
CA SER A 91 -8.85 13.18 -6.32
C SER A 91 -9.20 11.88 -7.03
N TYR A 92 -10.36 11.81 -7.71
CA TYR A 92 -10.69 10.65 -8.54
C TYR A 92 -9.82 10.55 -9.80
N ASP A 93 -9.55 11.67 -10.47
CA ASP A 93 -8.72 11.68 -11.69
C ASP A 93 -7.30 11.18 -11.37
N ASP A 94 -6.67 11.69 -10.30
CA ASP A 94 -5.35 11.27 -9.83
C ASP A 94 -5.36 9.77 -9.44
N LEU A 95 -6.39 9.32 -8.69
CA LEU A 95 -6.53 7.92 -8.30
C LEU A 95 -6.65 6.99 -9.51
N TYR A 96 -7.50 7.34 -10.47
CA TYR A 96 -7.77 6.51 -11.65
C TYR A 96 -6.55 6.44 -12.55
N ALA A 97 -5.82 7.54 -12.72
CA ALA A 97 -4.58 7.55 -13.50
C ALA A 97 -3.54 6.55 -12.96
N VAL A 98 -3.35 6.52 -11.63
CA VAL A 98 -2.42 5.56 -10.99
C VAL A 98 -2.98 4.14 -11.02
N THR A 99 -4.26 3.96 -10.72
CA THR A 99 -4.92 2.65 -10.68
C THR A 99 -4.88 1.96 -12.05
N ASP A 100 -5.27 2.67 -13.10
CA ASP A 100 -5.26 2.16 -14.47
C ASP A 100 -3.84 1.82 -14.91
N ALA A 101 -2.86 2.66 -14.56
CA ALA A 101 -1.46 2.41 -14.86
C ALA A 101 -0.92 1.18 -14.11
N CYS A 102 -1.28 0.96 -12.85
CA CYS A 102 -0.90 -0.22 -12.08
C CYS A 102 -1.47 -1.49 -12.71
N ILE A 103 -2.76 -1.49 -13.09
CA ILE A 103 -3.42 -2.59 -13.79
C ILE A 103 -2.72 -2.89 -15.12
N ALA A 104 -2.48 -1.86 -15.95
CA ALA A 104 -1.80 -2.01 -17.23
C ALA A 104 -0.37 -2.54 -17.09
N ASN A 105 0.24 -2.34 -15.92
CA ASN A 105 1.58 -2.82 -15.59
C ASN A 105 1.59 -4.08 -14.72
N SER A 106 0.45 -4.74 -14.49
CA SER A 106 0.37 -5.96 -13.69
C SER A 106 1.00 -5.84 -12.30
N ILE A 107 0.80 -4.72 -11.61
CA ILE A 107 1.16 -4.55 -10.20
C ILE A 107 -0.07 -4.15 -9.39
N TYR A 108 -0.08 -4.45 -8.09
CA TYR A 108 -1.19 -4.09 -7.21
C TYR A 108 -1.20 -2.59 -6.92
N VAL A 109 -2.38 -2.07 -6.58
CA VAL A 109 -2.56 -0.70 -6.09
C VAL A 109 -3.36 -0.73 -4.79
N ILE A 110 -2.84 -0.05 -3.77
CA ILE A 110 -3.60 0.27 -2.56
C ILE A 110 -4.30 1.61 -2.79
N VAL A 111 -5.63 1.58 -2.75
CA VAL A 111 -6.47 2.77 -2.76
C VAL A 111 -6.64 3.22 -1.32
N ASP A 112 -5.92 4.27 -0.95
CA ASP A 112 -5.87 4.73 0.43
C ASP A 112 -6.72 5.98 0.67
N TRP A 113 -7.66 5.82 1.61
CA TRP A 113 -8.42 6.92 2.19
C TRP A 113 -7.57 7.66 3.22
N GLN A 114 -6.72 8.55 2.71
CA GLN A 114 -5.66 9.24 3.44
C GLN A 114 -6.24 10.36 4.33
N THR A 115 -6.63 9.98 5.55
CA THR A 115 -7.14 10.86 6.61
C THR A 115 -6.71 10.34 7.99
N PHE A 116 -6.79 11.21 9.01
CA PHE A 116 -6.53 10.84 10.40
C PHE A 116 -7.78 10.53 11.22
N SER A 117 -8.96 10.82 10.67
CA SER A 117 -10.23 10.80 11.40
C SER A 117 -11.28 9.92 10.72
N ILE A 118 -12.19 9.35 11.51
CA ILE A 118 -13.32 8.59 10.98
C ILE A 118 -14.26 9.51 10.21
N LYS A 119 -14.44 9.22 8.92
CA LYS A 119 -15.32 9.95 7.98
C LYS A 119 -16.26 8.99 7.25
N LEU A 120 -17.16 8.34 7.99
CA LEU A 120 -17.93 7.19 7.50
C LEU A 120 -18.79 7.51 6.28
N SER A 121 -19.42 8.68 6.23
CA SER A 121 -20.29 9.04 5.11
C SER A 121 -19.48 9.25 3.83
N GLU A 122 -18.39 10.00 3.94
CA GLU A 122 -17.47 10.35 2.86
C GLU A 122 -16.74 9.10 2.34
N ALA A 123 -16.22 8.27 3.25
CA ALA A 123 -15.59 7.00 2.89
C ALA A 123 -16.58 6.04 2.22
N THR A 124 -17.83 6.00 2.68
CA THR A 124 -18.88 5.18 2.05
C THR A 124 -19.12 5.63 0.61
N GLU A 125 -19.22 6.95 0.36
CA GLU A 125 -19.34 7.51 -1.00
C GLU A 125 -18.13 7.14 -1.86
N PHE A 126 -16.93 7.38 -1.33
CA PHE A 126 -15.67 7.14 -2.01
C PHE A 126 -15.50 5.67 -2.41
N PHE A 127 -15.56 4.75 -1.44
CA PHE A 127 -15.37 3.33 -1.70
C PHE A 127 -16.50 2.73 -2.54
N THR A 128 -17.73 3.22 -2.43
CA THR A 128 -18.81 2.80 -3.34
C THR A 128 -18.45 3.15 -4.78
N LYS A 129 -17.96 4.36 -5.03
CA LYS A 129 -17.59 4.80 -6.39
C LYS A 129 -16.38 4.03 -6.92
N VAL A 130 -15.33 3.84 -6.11
CA VAL A 130 -14.14 3.08 -6.52
C VAL A 130 -14.48 1.61 -6.75
N ALA A 131 -15.25 0.97 -5.86
CA ALA A 131 -15.64 -0.42 -6.02
C ALA A 131 -16.48 -0.63 -7.28
N ASN A 132 -17.46 0.23 -7.58
CA ASN A 132 -18.23 0.13 -8.83
C ASN A 132 -17.36 0.25 -10.09
N GLN A 133 -16.26 1.02 -10.02
CA GLN A 133 -15.33 1.17 -11.14
C GLN A 133 -14.41 -0.05 -11.31
N TYR A 134 -13.91 -0.63 -10.21
CA TYR A 134 -12.79 -1.57 -10.25
C TYR A 134 -13.03 -2.95 -9.62
N HIS A 135 -14.25 -3.29 -9.19
CA HIS A 135 -14.54 -4.59 -8.54
C HIS A 135 -14.17 -5.82 -9.39
N SER A 136 -14.07 -5.69 -10.71
CA SER A 136 -13.66 -6.78 -11.61
C SER A 136 -12.14 -6.94 -11.74
N SER A 137 -11.35 -6.03 -11.15
CA SER A 137 -9.89 -6.04 -11.20
C SER A 137 -9.31 -6.75 -9.98
N ASN A 138 -8.37 -7.67 -10.19
CA ASN A 138 -7.68 -8.38 -9.11
C ASN A 138 -6.58 -7.55 -8.43
N TYR A 139 -6.27 -6.38 -9.00
CA TYR A 139 -5.11 -5.58 -8.62
C TYR A 139 -5.41 -4.58 -7.49
N ILE A 140 -6.67 -4.45 -7.08
CA ILE A 140 -7.11 -3.45 -6.12
C ILE A 140 -6.99 -3.98 -4.70
N ILE A 141 -6.50 -3.12 -3.82
CA ILE A 141 -6.51 -3.29 -2.37
C ILE A 141 -7.14 -2.02 -1.79
N TYR A 142 -8.14 -2.14 -0.92
CA TYR A 142 -8.78 -0.98 -0.30
C TYR A 142 -8.18 -0.73 1.07
N ASP A 143 -7.74 0.49 1.37
CA ASP A 143 -7.26 0.89 2.69
C ASP A 143 -8.23 1.90 3.30
N LEU A 144 -9.00 1.43 4.30
CA LEU A 144 -10.26 2.06 4.72
C LEU A 144 -10.10 3.41 5.40
N LEU A 145 -8.91 3.67 5.96
CA LEU A 145 -8.55 4.86 6.71
C LEU A 145 -7.05 4.76 7.02
N ASN A 146 -6.25 5.73 6.60
CA ASN A 146 -4.79 5.70 6.76
C ASN A 146 -4.32 5.58 8.22
N GLU A 147 -4.60 6.56 9.08
CA GLU A 147 -3.98 6.60 10.41
C GLU A 147 -4.90 7.21 11.47
N PRO A 148 -5.72 6.40 12.15
CA PRO A 148 -6.59 6.90 13.22
C PRO A 148 -5.76 7.50 14.36
N ASP A 149 -5.89 8.80 14.62
CA ASP A 149 -5.09 9.51 15.63
C ASP A 149 -5.65 9.38 17.05
N SER A 150 -6.98 9.42 17.16
CA SER A 150 -7.71 9.59 18.41
C SER A 150 -8.82 8.55 18.61
N ALA A 151 -9.21 7.85 17.54
CA ALA A 151 -10.26 6.85 17.59
C ALA A 151 -9.84 5.58 18.35
N THR A 152 -10.75 5.05 19.17
CA THR A 152 -10.52 3.78 19.87
C THR A 152 -10.65 2.60 18.92
N TRP A 153 -10.10 1.44 19.30
CA TRP A 153 -10.26 0.21 18.52
C TRP A 153 -11.74 -0.12 18.24
N ASP A 154 -12.64 0.02 19.21
CA ASP A 154 -14.06 -0.28 19.01
C ASP A 154 -14.72 0.66 17.98
N GLN A 155 -14.32 1.93 17.95
CA GLN A 155 -14.81 2.89 16.94
C GLN A 155 -14.26 2.53 15.55
N ILE A 156 -12.96 2.24 15.44
CA ILE A 156 -12.31 1.83 14.20
C ILE A 156 -12.91 0.53 13.68
N LYS A 157 -13.15 -0.44 14.56
CA LYS A 157 -13.78 -1.73 14.24
C LYS A 157 -15.18 -1.54 13.66
N SER A 158 -16.03 -0.76 14.33
CA SER A 158 -17.40 -0.48 13.88
C SER A 158 -17.44 0.25 12.53
N TYR A 159 -16.57 1.25 12.35
CA TYR A 159 -16.36 1.95 11.08
C TYR A 159 -15.96 0.97 9.96
N SER A 160 -14.94 0.14 10.24
CA SER A 160 -14.37 -0.78 9.26
C SER A 160 -15.35 -1.87 8.87
N GLU A 161 -16.09 -2.47 9.82
CA GLU A 161 -17.12 -3.47 9.52
C GLU A 161 -18.24 -2.91 8.63
N THR A 162 -18.60 -1.64 8.84
CA THR A 162 -19.59 -0.96 7.99
C THR A 162 -19.07 -0.79 6.56
N LEU A 163 -17.84 -0.29 6.39
CA LEU A 163 -17.25 -0.11 5.06
C LEU A 163 -16.93 -1.44 4.36
N ILE A 164 -16.47 -2.45 5.09
CA ILE A 164 -16.29 -3.81 4.57
C ILE A 164 -17.61 -4.30 3.97
N LYS A 165 -18.73 -4.17 4.70
CA LYS A 165 -20.05 -4.57 4.18
C LYS A 165 -20.43 -3.79 2.93
N THR A 166 -20.19 -2.48 2.89
CA THR A 166 -20.43 -1.63 1.72
C THR A 166 -19.63 -2.10 0.51
N ILE A 167 -18.32 -2.30 0.68
CA ILE A 167 -17.43 -2.77 -0.39
C ILE A 167 -17.84 -4.17 -0.85
N ARG A 168 -18.06 -5.11 0.08
CA ARG A 168 -18.41 -6.51 -0.23
C ARG A 168 -19.75 -6.68 -0.94
N ALA A 169 -20.66 -5.71 -0.84
CA ALA A 169 -21.89 -5.70 -1.64
C ALA A 169 -21.62 -5.50 -3.15
N ILE A 170 -20.43 -4.99 -3.52
CA ILE A 170 -20.03 -4.68 -4.90
C ILE A 170 -18.83 -5.56 -5.32
N ASP A 171 -17.82 -5.65 -4.47
CA ASP A 171 -16.56 -6.37 -4.65
C ASP A 171 -16.38 -7.45 -3.57
N PRO A 172 -16.76 -8.70 -3.86
CA PRO A 172 -16.72 -9.78 -2.88
C PRO A 172 -15.31 -10.29 -2.57
N ASN A 173 -14.27 -9.90 -3.33
CA ASN A 173 -13.02 -10.66 -3.38
C ASN A 173 -11.78 -9.87 -3.00
N ASN A 174 -11.68 -8.58 -3.33
CA ASN A 174 -10.41 -7.87 -3.18
C ASN A 174 -10.01 -7.66 -1.71
N LEU A 175 -8.70 -7.58 -1.47
CA LEU A 175 -8.13 -7.42 -0.13
C LEU A 175 -8.52 -6.05 0.46
N ILE A 176 -8.86 -6.03 1.75
CA ILE A 176 -9.14 -4.80 2.49
C ILE A 176 -8.14 -4.67 3.63
N ILE A 177 -7.52 -3.50 3.76
CA ILE A 177 -6.65 -3.09 4.87
C ILE A 177 -7.51 -2.37 5.90
N VAL A 178 -7.40 -2.79 7.16
CA VAL A 178 -8.09 -2.25 8.32
C VAL A 178 -7.07 -1.56 9.21
N PRO A 179 -7.24 -0.27 9.56
CA PRO A 179 -6.30 0.43 10.41
C PRO A 179 -6.38 -0.03 11.86
N THR A 180 -5.38 0.39 12.63
CA THR A 180 -5.34 0.18 14.08
C THR A 180 -5.15 1.52 14.82
N PRO A 181 -5.48 1.61 16.11
CA PRO A 181 -5.43 2.90 16.81
C PRO A 181 -4.03 3.52 16.86
N ASN A 182 -4.00 4.84 17.05
CA ASN A 182 -2.80 5.63 17.29
C ASN A 182 -1.83 5.54 16.10
N TRP A 183 -2.23 6.05 14.92
CA TRP A 183 -1.43 5.98 13.68
C TRP A 183 -0.94 4.55 13.37
N ASP A 184 -1.88 3.60 13.41
CA ASP A 184 -1.63 2.19 13.14
C ASP A 184 -0.58 1.52 14.04
N GLN A 185 -0.34 2.03 15.24
CA GLN A 185 0.65 1.43 16.15
C GLN A 185 0.08 0.31 17.02
N TYR A 186 -1.19 0.41 17.42
CA TYR A 186 -1.75 -0.42 18.49
C TYR A 186 -2.38 -1.72 17.99
N VAL A 187 -1.62 -2.49 17.22
CA VAL A 187 -2.03 -3.77 16.61
C VAL A 187 -2.53 -4.81 17.61
N LYS A 188 -2.08 -4.77 18.87
CA LYS A 188 -2.55 -5.68 19.92
C LYS A 188 -4.00 -5.46 20.32
N GLN A 189 -4.51 -4.23 20.21
CA GLN A 189 -5.91 -3.96 20.49
C GLN A 189 -6.80 -4.65 19.45
N ALA A 190 -6.41 -4.53 18.18
CA ALA A 190 -7.07 -5.26 17.09
C ALA A 190 -6.94 -6.77 17.24
N ALA A 191 -5.75 -7.28 17.57
CA ALA A 191 -5.52 -8.72 17.78
C ALA A 191 -6.33 -9.31 18.95
N ALA A 192 -6.63 -8.51 19.98
CA ALA A 192 -7.42 -8.96 21.13
C ALA A 192 -8.93 -9.04 20.83
N ASN A 193 -9.43 -8.25 19.88
CA ASN A 193 -10.84 -8.24 19.47
C ASN A 193 -10.99 -8.07 17.95
N PRO A 194 -10.50 -9.02 17.13
CA PRO A 194 -10.42 -8.85 15.68
C PRO A 194 -11.80 -8.79 15.03
N ILE A 195 -11.86 -8.20 13.84
CA ILE A 195 -13.01 -8.35 12.94
C ILE A 195 -13.04 -9.80 12.45
N THR A 196 -14.21 -10.43 12.55
CA THR A 196 -14.43 -11.84 12.17
C THR A 196 -15.51 -12.02 11.10
N SER A 197 -16.15 -10.92 10.68
CA SER A 197 -17.21 -10.91 9.67
C SER A 197 -16.69 -11.05 8.23
N ASP A 198 -15.39 -10.89 8.01
CA ASP A 198 -14.71 -11.03 6.72
C ASP A 198 -13.39 -11.79 6.91
N ASN A 199 -13.03 -12.61 5.92
CA ASN A 199 -11.84 -13.47 5.97
C ASN A 199 -10.72 -13.03 5.02
N ASN A 200 -10.94 -11.96 4.24
CA ASN A 200 -9.96 -11.39 3.32
C ASN A 200 -9.64 -9.94 3.69
N ILE A 201 -9.30 -9.75 4.96
CA ILE A 201 -8.84 -8.48 5.53
C ILE A 201 -7.46 -8.61 6.14
N ILE A 202 -6.70 -7.52 6.12
CA ILE A 202 -5.39 -7.39 6.74
C ILE A 202 -5.30 -6.13 7.58
N TYR A 203 -4.49 -6.13 8.63
CA TYR A 203 -4.35 -4.96 9.50
C TYR A 203 -3.05 -4.21 9.20
N SER A 204 -3.10 -2.90 9.12
CA SER A 204 -1.90 -2.08 8.90
C SER A 204 -1.14 -1.84 10.21
N ILE A 205 0.18 -1.72 10.05
CA ILE A 205 1.11 -1.15 11.04
C ILE A 205 2.03 -0.17 10.32
N HIS A 206 2.15 1.05 10.83
CA HIS A 206 3.04 2.07 10.28
C HIS A 206 4.26 2.23 11.17
N ILE A 207 5.47 2.43 10.65
CA ILE A 207 6.67 2.54 11.50
C ILE A 207 7.65 3.59 10.99
N TYR A 208 7.98 4.56 11.83
CA TYR A 208 9.10 5.47 11.64
C TYR A 208 10.14 5.22 12.73
N VAL A 209 11.24 4.57 12.35
CA VAL A 209 12.18 3.97 13.31
C VAL A 209 12.99 4.99 14.12
N GLY A 210 13.02 6.26 13.70
CA GLY A 210 13.59 7.36 14.47
C GLY A 210 12.75 7.72 15.71
N THR A 211 11.44 7.48 15.65
CA THR A 211 10.48 7.83 16.71
C THR A 211 9.95 6.60 17.44
N HIS A 212 9.55 5.55 16.70
CA HIS A 212 8.85 4.42 17.29
C HIS A 212 9.81 3.44 17.98
N PRO A 213 9.49 3.01 19.22
CA PRO A 213 10.34 2.10 19.96
C PRO A 213 10.31 0.69 19.34
N MET A 214 11.42 -0.04 19.46
CA MET A 214 11.50 -1.43 18.97
C MET A 214 10.51 -2.38 19.65
N SER A 215 9.95 -2.03 20.81
CA SER A 215 8.89 -2.81 21.47
C SER A 215 7.63 -2.96 20.61
N TYR A 216 7.37 -2.05 19.67
CA TYR A 216 6.27 -2.21 18.71
C TYR A 216 6.47 -3.43 17.79
N MET A 217 7.71 -3.86 17.55
CA MET A 217 8.00 -5.10 16.83
C MET A 217 7.62 -6.33 17.65
N ASP A 218 7.81 -6.29 18.97
CA ASP A 218 7.36 -7.36 19.87
C ASP A 218 5.83 -7.43 19.90
N ASP A 219 5.17 -6.27 19.92
CA ASP A 219 3.71 -6.19 19.84
C ASP A 219 3.18 -6.71 18.50
N ALA A 220 3.82 -6.38 17.38
CA ALA A 220 3.51 -6.94 16.07
C ALA A 220 3.71 -8.45 16.03
N ARG A 221 4.80 -8.96 16.62
CA ARG A 221 5.08 -10.40 16.70
C ARG A 221 4.01 -11.15 17.50
N ASP A 222 3.49 -10.54 18.55
CA ASP A 222 2.40 -11.12 19.34
C ASP A 222 1.08 -11.09 18.56
N ALA A 223 0.75 -9.97 17.91
CA ALA A 223 -0.45 -9.82 17.10
C ALA A 223 -0.52 -10.81 15.93
N LEU A 224 0.62 -11.14 15.29
CA LEU A 224 0.71 -12.12 14.20
C LEU A 224 0.22 -13.53 14.54
N LYS A 225 0.05 -13.85 15.83
CA LYS A 225 -0.55 -15.11 16.28
C LYS A 225 -2.06 -15.16 16.01
N THR A 226 -2.70 -14.00 15.85
CA THR A 226 -4.16 -13.87 15.75
C THR A 226 -4.61 -13.18 14.47
N ILE A 227 -3.87 -12.16 14.00
CA ILE A 227 -4.24 -11.35 12.83
C ILE A 227 -3.10 -11.26 11.80
N PRO A 228 -3.41 -11.18 10.50
CA PRO A 228 -2.43 -10.81 9.47
C PRO A 228 -2.06 -9.32 9.55
N LEU A 229 -0.79 -9.00 9.31
CA LEU A 229 -0.28 -7.61 9.32
C LEU A 229 0.31 -7.21 7.96
N LEU A 230 0.19 -5.93 7.62
CA LEU A 230 0.86 -5.24 6.52
C LEU A 230 1.64 -4.04 7.08
N GLY A 231 2.91 -3.90 6.74
CA GLY A 231 3.67 -2.67 6.95
C GLY A 231 3.23 -1.59 5.96
N GLY A 232 2.06 -0.99 6.18
CA GLY A 232 1.43 -0.04 5.24
C GLY A 232 2.33 1.17 4.92
N GLU A 233 3.15 1.54 5.90
CA GLU A 233 4.08 2.65 5.82
C GLU A 233 5.32 2.37 6.68
N ILE A 234 6.52 2.52 6.11
CA ILE A 234 7.76 2.48 6.86
C ILE A 234 8.72 3.60 6.45
N GLY A 235 9.34 4.24 7.43
CA GLY A 235 10.37 5.26 7.28
C GLY A 235 11.61 4.99 8.14
N ALA A 236 12.80 5.29 7.60
CA ALA A 236 14.06 5.19 8.35
C ALA A 236 14.32 6.39 9.29
N MET A 237 13.46 7.41 9.26
CA MET A 237 13.58 8.69 9.96
C MET A 237 12.54 8.82 11.09
N ASN A 238 12.34 10.03 11.62
CA ASN A 238 11.32 10.30 12.62
C ASN A 238 9.92 10.34 12.00
N ALA A 239 8.89 10.23 12.84
CA ALA A 239 7.48 10.20 12.44
C ALA A 239 6.95 11.54 11.89
N ASP A 240 7.69 12.65 12.06
CA ASP A 240 7.40 13.92 11.39
C ASP A 240 7.89 13.95 9.92
N GLY A 241 8.49 12.85 9.44
CA GLY A 241 9.04 12.72 8.09
C GLY A 241 10.46 13.22 7.95
N ASP A 242 11.11 13.70 9.01
CA ASP A 242 12.43 14.32 8.93
C ASP A 242 13.43 13.75 9.95
N GLY A 243 14.65 14.28 9.94
CA GLY A 243 15.74 13.86 10.81
C GLY A 243 16.63 12.78 10.21
N ALA A 244 17.64 12.36 10.96
CA ALA A 244 18.64 11.41 10.46
C ALA A 244 18.04 10.01 10.22
N LEU A 245 18.55 9.32 9.20
CA LEU A 245 18.13 7.94 8.92
C LEU A 245 18.81 6.96 9.88
N ASP A 246 18.01 6.22 10.65
CA ASP A 246 18.46 5.07 11.44
C ASP A 246 18.37 3.79 10.60
N ARG A 247 19.37 3.60 9.74
CA ARG A 247 19.48 2.43 8.86
C ARG A 247 19.52 1.10 9.62
N THR A 248 20.05 1.10 10.84
CA THR A 248 20.17 -0.12 11.66
C THR A 248 18.79 -0.59 12.08
N LYS A 249 17.98 0.30 12.68
CA LYS A 249 16.61 -0.07 13.08
C LYS A 249 15.70 -0.32 11.88
N PHE A 250 15.86 0.44 10.80
CA PHE A 250 15.15 0.19 9.55
C PHE A 250 15.40 -1.25 9.06
N ASN A 251 16.66 -1.68 8.98
CA ASN A 251 17.00 -3.05 8.57
C ASN A 251 16.47 -4.11 9.54
N GLN A 252 16.39 -3.83 10.84
CA GLN A 252 15.75 -4.75 11.80
C GLN A 252 14.27 -4.95 11.49
N TRP A 253 13.54 -3.87 11.18
CA TRP A 253 12.13 -3.95 10.77
C TRP A 253 11.93 -4.66 9.42
N ILE A 254 12.76 -4.35 8.43
CA ILE A 254 12.71 -5.05 7.13
C ILE A 254 12.98 -6.56 7.30
N ASN A 255 13.98 -6.94 8.10
CA ASN A 255 14.24 -8.37 8.37
C ASN A 255 13.05 -9.03 9.07
N PHE A 256 12.45 -8.37 10.07
CA PHE A 256 11.25 -8.87 10.73
C PHE A 256 10.10 -9.09 9.74
N TYR A 257 9.83 -8.13 8.84
CA TYR A 257 8.80 -8.29 7.82
C TYR A 257 9.11 -9.45 6.87
N GLU A 258 10.35 -9.57 6.41
CA GLU A 258 10.76 -10.61 5.46
C GLU A 258 10.72 -12.02 6.07
N GLU A 259 11.16 -12.19 7.31
CA GLU A 259 11.09 -13.44 8.08
C GLU A 259 9.65 -13.90 8.29
N ASN A 260 8.75 -12.95 8.57
CA ASN A 260 7.34 -13.23 8.83
C ASN A 260 6.45 -13.19 7.57
N ARG A 261 7.02 -12.86 6.40
CA ARG A 261 6.30 -12.68 5.11
C ARG A 261 5.21 -11.59 5.17
N ILE A 262 5.51 -10.50 5.86
CA ILE A 262 4.68 -9.29 5.90
C ILE A 262 5.07 -8.42 4.70
N GLY A 263 4.08 -7.94 3.96
CA GLY A 263 4.32 -6.93 2.92
C GLY A 263 4.63 -5.58 3.55
N TRP A 264 5.40 -4.74 2.85
CA TRP A 264 5.81 -3.44 3.39
C TRP A 264 6.00 -2.40 2.28
N LEU A 265 5.75 -1.12 2.61
CA LEU A 265 5.87 -0.01 1.67
C LEU A 265 6.65 1.16 2.27
N CYS A 266 7.68 1.62 1.55
CA CYS A 266 8.42 2.82 1.92
C CYS A 266 7.57 4.09 1.75
N TRP A 267 7.61 5.03 2.69
CA TRP A 267 7.06 6.39 2.52
C TRP A 267 8.15 7.44 2.24
N GLY A 268 8.06 8.33 1.25
CA GLY A 268 7.05 8.42 0.20
C GLY A 268 7.55 9.16 -1.06
N VAL A 269 6.89 8.92 -2.20
CA VAL A 269 7.19 9.58 -3.48
C VAL A 269 6.69 11.03 -3.43
N GLN A 270 7.64 11.92 -3.20
CA GLN A 270 7.50 13.37 -3.15
C GLN A 270 8.89 14.00 -3.29
N SER A 271 8.94 15.31 -3.52
CA SER A 271 10.19 16.08 -3.69
C SER A 271 10.33 17.23 -2.69
N LYS A 272 9.70 17.14 -1.51
CA LYS A 272 9.90 18.08 -0.41
C LYS A 272 11.33 18.00 0.11
N SER A 273 11.88 19.12 0.60
CA SER A 273 13.16 19.13 1.29
C SER A 273 13.02 18.58 2.72
N GLU A 274 12.89 17.27 2.85
CA GLU A 274 12.83 16.52 4.12
C GLU A 274 13.31 15.08 3.91
N SER A 275 13.68 14.38 4.99
CA SER A 275 14.28 13.04 4.88
C SER A 275 13.39 11.97 4.24
N CYS A 276 12.06 12.00 4.44
CA CYS A 276 11.15 10.97 3.92
C CYS A 276 10.82 11.10 2.43
N SER A 277 11.23 12.19 1.78
CA SER A 277 11.10 12.33 0.32
C SER A 277 12.00 11.33 -0.39
N LEU A 278 11.45 10.57 -1.35
CA LEU A 278 12.25 9.71 -2.23
C LEU A 278 13.13 10.54 -3.19
N LEU A 279 12.63 11.70 -3.63
CA LEU A 279 13.27 12.57 -4.61
C LEU A 279 13.78 13.83 -3.92
N LYS A 280 14.92 14.37 -4.37
CA LYS A 280 15.29 15.73 -4.00
C LYS A 280 14.31 16.74 -4.61
N PRO A 281 14.35 18.03 -4.20
CA PRO A 281 13.56 19.11 -4.80
C PRO A 281 13.90 19.45 -6.28
N SER A 282 13.91 18.45 -7.14
CA SER A 282 14.19 18.50 -8.58
C SER A 282 13.16 17.71 -9.41
N GLU A 283 12.37 16.83 -8.78
CA GLU A 283 11.42 15.91 -9.44
C GLU A 283 12.05 14.97 -10.48
N ASP A 284 13.39 14.92 -10.54
CA ASP A 284 14.16 14.05 -11.40
C ASP A 284 14.39 12.70 -10.68
N TRP A 285 13.91 11.62 -11.30
CA TRP A 285 14.11 10.26 -10.79
C TRP A 285 15.58 9.83 -10.71
N ASN A 286 16.49 10.54 -11.39
CA ASN A 286 17.94 10.33 -11.24
C ASN A 286 18.51 10.98 -9.98
N ASP A 287 17.75 11.87 -9.32
CA ASP A 287 18.20 12.68 -8.19
C ASP A 287 17.51 12.24 -6.88
N LEU A 288 17.71 10.98 -6.52
CA LEU A 288 17.17 10.38 -5.30
C LEU A 288 17.85 10.95 -4.04
N THR A 289 17.06 11.10 -2.98
CA THR A 289 17.59 11.39 -1.63
C THR A 289 18.37 10.18 -1.08
N GLU A 290 18.94 10.33 0.11
CA GLU A 290 19.51 9.19 0.82
C GLU A 290 18.47 8.10 1.10
N TRP A 291 17.26 8.51 1.46
CA TRP A 291 16.15 7.61 1.73
C TRP A 291 15.63 6.94 0.46
N GLY A 292 15.48 7.67 -0.64
CA GLY A 292 15.03 7.09 -1.91
C GLY A 292 15.98 6.02 -2.44
N ARG A 293 17.29 6.22 -2.29
CA ARG A 293 18.30 5.19 -2.58
C ARG A 293 18.16 3.97 -1.67
N LEU A 294 18.01 4.17 -0.36
CA LEU A 294 17.80 3.08 0.60
C LEU A 294 16.55 2.26 0.26
N CYS A 295 15.43 2.88 -0.08
CA CYS A 295 14.22 2.18 -0.48
C CYS A 295 14.40 1.38 -1.77
N LYS A 296 14.98 1.98 -2.81
CA LYS A 296 15.28 1.28 -4.07
C LYS A 296 16.16 0.06 -3.84
N GLU A 297 17.27 0.22 -3.13
CA GLU A 297 18.22 -0.85 -2.81
C GLU A 297 17.53 -1.97 -2.01
N THR A 298 16.72 -1.60 -1.01
CA THR A 298 16.05 -2.56 -0.14
C THR A 298 14.97 -3.34 -0.87
N ILE A 299 14.11 -2.66 -1.65
CA ILE A 299 13.04 -3.32 -2.42
C ILE A 299 13.66 -4.28 -3.44
N THR A 300 14.65 -3.81 -4.20
CA THR A 300 15.33 -4.62 -5.23
C THR A 300 16.02 -5.85 -4.62
N LYS A 301 16.61 -5.73 -3.43
CA LYS A 301 17.26 -6.85 -2.74
C LYS A 301 16.29 -8.00 -2.42
N TYR A 302 15.03 -7.70 -2.12
CA TYR A 302 14.06 -8.69 -1.65
C TYR A 302 13.06 -9.15 -2.71
N GLN A 303 13.05 -8.52 -3.89
CA GLN A 303 12.15 -8.87 -4.99
C GLN A 303 12.61 -10.09 -5.79
#